data_AF-A0A0L1IKS2-F1
#
_entry.id   AF-A0A0L1IKS2-F1
#
_cell.length_a   1.000
_cell.length_b   1.000
_cell.length_c   1.000
_cell.angle_alpha   90.00
_cell.angle_beta   90.00
_cell.angle_gamma   90.00
#
_symmetry.space_group_name_H-M   'P 1'
#
loop_
_entity.id
_entity.type
_entity.pdbx_description
1 polymer ?
#
loop_
_entity_poly.entity_id
_entity_poly.type
_entity_poly.pdbx_seq_one_letter_code
_entity_poly.pdbx_strand_id
1 'polypeptide(L)'
;MPRIMDTKELMRNAPFELSHADKEVLATTEEDFIPHTWEDFQNIIGEGDSLEYEIQATFGSVTNFLVRKRLHWEEAANNDQIRFPYRHSVPFSNHSDYRIRRNDWPYAIAPGMVHLVVWLKTPIPVDAQGDPTTESRRLIADFIERTCTMHTSQ
;
A
#
# COMPACT_ATOMS: atom_id res chain seq x y z
N MET A 1 -23.92 -6.74 -6.98
CA MET A 1 -23.19 -6.09 -8.09
C MET A 1 -21.95 -5.42 -7.51
N PRO A 2 -20.73 -5.86 -7.83
CA PRO A 2 -19.53 -5.17 -7.36
C PRO A 2 -19.40 -3.87 -8.13
N ARG A 3 -19.38 -2.75 -7.40
CA ARG A 3 -19.23 -1.40 -7.93
C ARG A 3 -17.83 -1.28 -8.54
N ILE A 4 -17.76 -1.28 -9.87
CA ILE A 4 -16.59 -0.82 -10.62
C ILE A 4 -16.28 0.58 -10.07
N MET A 5 -15.13 0.76 -9.44
CA MET A 5 -14.73 2.08 -8.96
C MET A 5 -14.27 2.86 -10.19
N ASP A 6 -15.16 3.72 -10.69
CA ASP A 6 -14.90 4.67 -11.77
C ASP A 6 -13.67 5.52 -11.39
N THR A 7 -12.73 5.74 -12.31
CA THR A 7 -11.58 6.64 -12.11
C THR A 7 -12.03 8.02 -11.64
N LYS A 8 -13.21 8.48 -12.08
CA LYS A 8 -13.83 9.71 -11.56
C LYS A 8 -14.23 9.62 -10.08
N GLU A 9 -14.65 8.45 -9.61
CA GLU A 9 -14.98 8.20 -8.21
C GLU A 9 -13.73 8.12 -7.32
N LEU A 10 -12.61 7.61 -7.86
CA LEU A 10 -11.30 7.65 -7.19
C LEU A 10 -10.77 9.08 -7.06
N MET A 11 -10.81 9.86 -8.14
CA MET A 11 -10.36 11.26 -8.12
C MET A 11 -11.21 12.12 -7.17
N ARG A 12 -12.53 11.88 -7.11
CA ARG A 12 -13.43 12.64 -6.25
C ARG A 12 -13.24 12.33 -4.76
N ASN A 13 -12.90 11.09 -4.42
CA ASN A 13 -12.67 10.66 -3.04
C ASN A 13 -11.18 10.56 -2.71
N ALA A 14 -10.35 11.28 -3.47
CA ALA A 14 -8.92 11.28 -3.26
C ALA A 14 -8.63 11.76 -1.83
N PRO A 15 -7.81 11.03 -1.08
CA PRO A 15 -7.56 11.32 0.34
C PRO A 15 -6.64 12.53 0.58
N PHE A 16 -6.19 13.18 -0.49
CA PHE A 16 -5.43 14.42 -0.54
C PHE A 16 -5.70 15.08 -1.91
N GLU A 17 -5.28 16.33 -2.07
CA GLU A 17 -5.42 17.04 -3.34
C GLU A 17 -4.51 16.43 -4.41
N LEU A 18 -5.12 15.93 -5.48
CA LEU A 18 -4.38 15.41 -6.63
C LEU A 18 -3.81 16.55 -7.46
N SER A 19 -2.53 16.46 -7.78
CA SER A 19 -1.87 17.35 -8.74
C SER A 19 -2.43 17.18 -10.15
N HIS A 20 -2.00 18.02 -11.09
CA HIS A 20 -2.38 17.84 -12.49
C HIS A 20 -1.85 16.50 -13.04
N ALA A 21 -0.59 16.19 -12.74
CA ALA A 21 0.06 14.95 -13.17
C ALA A 21 -0.64 13.72 -12.58
N ASP A 22 -1.02 13.74 -11.30
CA ASP A 22 -1.77 12.65 -10.68
C ASP A 22 -3.09 12.36 -11.42
N LYS A 23 -3.79 13.43 -11.82
CA LYS A 23 -5.07 13.32 -12.53
C LYS A 23 -4.87 12.78 -13.94
N GLU A 24 -3.79 13.15 -14.62
CA GLU A 24 -3.44 12.62 -15.95
C GLU A 24 -3.07 11.14 -15.88
N VAL A 25 -2.25 10.75 -14.91
CA VAL A 25 -1.89 9.34 -14.68
C VAL A 25 -3.13 8.50 -14.39
N LEU A 26 -4.01 8.96 -13.51
CA LEU A 26 -5.26 8.26 -13.17
C LEU A 26 -6.27 8.21 -14.34
N ALA A 27 -6.17 9.13 -15.30
CA ALA A 27 -7.03 9.16 -16.49
C ALA A 27 -6.44 8.41 -17.69
N THR A 28 -5.18 7.98 -17.60
CA THR A 28 -4.48 7.28 -18.69
C THR A 28 -5.09 5.89 -18.89
N THR A 29 -5.42 5.56 -20.13
CA THR A 29 -5.93 4.23 -20.49
C THR A 29 -4.80 3.21 -20.50
N GLU A 30 -5.11 1.91 -20.46
CA GLU A 30 -4.09 0.87 -20.51
C GLU A 30 -3.35 0.88 -21.86
N GLU A 31 -4.04 1.24 -22.94
CA GLU A 31 -3.49 1.38 -24.29
C GLU A 31 -2.52 2.56 -24.43
N ASP A 32 -2.77 3.63 -23.67
CA ASP A 32 -1.94 4.85 -23.68
C ASP A 32 -0.85 4.82 -22.59
N PHE A 33 -0.76 3.75 -21.79
CA PHE A 33 0.21 3.64 -20.70
C PHE A 33 1.63 3.41 -21.24
N ILE A 34 2.49 4.42 -21.10
CA ILE A 34 3.92 4.32 -21.40
C ILE A 34 4.68 4.08 -20.09
N PRO A 35 5.36 2.93 -19.92
CA PRO A 35 6.16 2.68 -18.73
C PRO A 35 7.31 3.68 -18.65
N HIS A 36 7.43 4.37 -17.51
CA HIS A 36 8.58 5.21 -17.22
C HIS A 36 9.85 4.37 -17.15
N THR A 37 10.91 4.86 -17.79
CA THR A 37 12.25 4.30 -17.67
C THR A 37 12.91 4.75 -16.37
N TRP A 38 13.98 4.06 -15.95
CA TRP A 38 14.74 4.45 -14.77
C TRP A 38 15.31 5.89 -14.87
N GLU A 39 15.66 6.34 -16.07
CA GLU A 39 16.10 7.71 -16.32
C GLU A 39 14.95 8.72 -16.16
N ASP A 40 13.72 8.37 -16.55
CA ASP A 40 12.54 9.20 -16.33
C ASP A 40 12.25 9.38 -14.83
N PHE A 41 12.39 8.30 -14.04
CA PHE A 41 12.25 8.38 -12.58
C PHE A 41 13.30 9.30 -11.94
N GLN A 42 14.54 9.29 -12.42
CA GLN A 42 15.58 10.18 -11.92
C GLN A 42 15.27 11.66 -12.21
N ASN A 43 14.69 11.95 -13.37
CA ASN A 43 14.27 13.31 -13.74
C ASN A 43 13.05 13.77 -12.92
N ILE A 44 12.07 12.90 -12.71
CA ILE A 44 10.86 13.19 -11.91
C ILE A 44 11.24 13.48 -10.44
N ILE A 45 12.15 12.70 -9.86
CA ILE A 45 12.67 12.92 -8.50
C ILE A 45 13.49 14.22 -8.44
N GLY A 46 14.23 14.54 -9.51
CA GLY A 46 15.01 15.77 -9.61
C GLY A 46 14.17 17.06 -9.72
N GLU A 47 12.97 16.97 -10.28
CA GLU A 47 12.02 18.09 -10.41
C GLU A 47 11.13 18.29 -9.17
N GLY A 48 11.11 17.30 -8.27
CA GLY A 48 10.47 17.42 -6.97
C GLY A 48 8.96 17.46 -7.06
N ASP A 49 8.32 16.30 -7.15
CA ASP A 49 6.88 16.20 -7.08
C ASP A 49 6.39 16.80 -5.75
N SER A 50 5.51 17.80 -5.82
CA SER A 50 5.12 18.66 -4.68
C SER A 50 4.55 17.85 -3.51
N LEU A 51 3.98 16.68 -3.80
CA LEU A 51 3.38 15.80 -2.80
C LEU A 51 4.42 15.13 -1.90
N GLU A 52 5.54 14.68 -2.45
CA GLU A 52 6.61 14.08 -1.65
C GLU A 52 7.24 15.12 -0.73
N TYR A 53 7.44 16.34 -1.24
CA TYR A 53 7.91 17.47 -0.44
C TYR A 53 6.95 17.86 0.67
N GLU A 54 5.64 17.93 0.42
CA GLU A 54 4.65 18.27 1.45
C GLU A 54 4.53 17.17 2.51
N ILE A 55 4.55 15.89 2.10
CA ILE A 55 4.56 14.75 3.02
C ILE A 55 5.82 14.76 3.86
N GLN A 56 6.98 15.00 3.26
CA GLN A 56 8.26 15.10 3.95
C GLN A 56 8.25 16.28 4.94
N ALA A 57 7.72 17.44 4.56
CA ALA A 57 7.64 18.61 5.43
C ALA A 57 6.66 18.42 6.61
N THR A 58 5.52 17.76 6.37
CA THR A 58 4.44 17.63 7.36
C THR A 58 4.60 16.41 8.28
N PHE A 59 5.12 15.30 7.74
CA PHE A 59 5.19 14.01 8.43
C PHE A 59 6.62 13.51 8.63
N GLY A 60 7.62 14.15 8.02
CA GLY A 60 9.03 13.76 8.10
C GLY A 60 9.42 12.53 7.27
N SER A 61 8.45 11.74 6.81
CA SER A 61 8.62 10.66 5.83
C SER A 61 7.26 10.17 5.32
N VAL A 62 7.25 9.57 4.13
CA VAL A 62 6.08 8.84 3.59
C VAL A 62 5.63 7.73 4.55
N THR A 63 6.57 7.03 5.19
CA THR A 63 6.23 5.97 6.14
C THR A 63 5.49 6.51 7.36
N ASN A 64 5.92 7.65 7.91
CA ASN A 64 5.19 8.31 9.01
C ASN A 64 3.79 8.75 8.60
N PHE A 65 3.64 9.28 7.38
CA PHE A 65 2.33 9.60 6.83
C PHE A 65 1.42 8.36 6.79
N LEU A 66 1.90 7.24 6.21
CA LEU A 66 1.13 5.99 6.13
C LEU A 66 0.73 5.48 7.52
N VAL A 67 1.68 5.43 8.45
CA VAL A 67 1.45 4.97 9.83
C VAL A 67 0.37 5.80 10.53
N ARG A 68 0.48 7.13 10.47
CA ARG A 68 -0.41 8.05 11.20
C ARG A 68 -1.77 8.20 10.52
N LYS A 69 -1.79 8.36 9.19
CA LYS A 69 -2.99 8.73 8.44
C LYS A 69 -3.72 7.54 7.81
N ARG A 70 -3.03 6.45 7.45
CA ARG A 70 -3.65 5.28 6.81
C ARG A 70 -3.86 4.10 7.74
N LEU A 71 -2.85 3.78 8.54
CA LEU A 71 -2.87 2.60 9.40
C LEU A 71 -3.45 2.91 10.78
N HIS A 72 -3.37 4.17 11.20
CA HIS A 72 -3.73 4.66 12.54
C HIS A 72 -3.04 3.83 13.62
N TRP A 73 -1.75 3.55 13.41
CA TRP A 73 -0.90 2.93 14.43
C TRP A 73 -0.16 4.07 15.14
N GLU A 74 -0.43 4.25 16.44
CA GLU A 74 0.14 5.34 17.24
C GLU A 74 1.68 5.29 17.29
N GLU A 75 2.28 6.46 17.53
CA GLU A 75 3.72 6.70 17.44
C GLU A 75 4.52 5.91 18.47
N ALA A 76 5.16 4.84 18.01
CA ALA A 76 6.48 4.43 18.48
C ALA A 76 7.49 4.37 17.33
N ALA A 77 7.23 5.15 16.26
CA ALA A 77 8.16 5.33 15.15
C ALA A 77 9.28 6.28 15.60
N ASN A 78 10.19 5.76 16.43
CA ASN A 78 11.43 6.47 16.74
C ASN A 78 12.33 6.41 15.51
N ASN A 79 12.81 7.59 15.11
CA ASN A 79 13.83 7.85 14.09
C ASN A 79 14.67 6.60 13.77
N ASP A 80 14.39 6.02 12.60
CA ASP A 80 15.20 5.00 11.91
C ASP A 80 14.87 3.52 12.24
N GLN A 81 14.04 3.20 13.24
CA GLN A 81 13.52 1.85 13.44
C GLN A 81 12.03 1.88 13.80
N ILE A 82 11.19 1.71 12.79
CA ILE A 82 9.75 1.57 12.97
C ILE A 82 9.47 0.20 13.58
N ARG A 83 9.38 0.15 14.92
CA ARG A 83 8.90 -1.02 15.65
C ARG A 83 7.54 -0.70 16.25
N PHE A 84 6.50 -1.35 15.73
CA PHE A 84 5.18 -1.23 16.31
C PHE A 84 5.02 -2.22 17.46
N PRO A 85 4.45 -1.82 18.60
CA PRO A 85 4.02 -2.78 19.60
C PRO A 85 2.92 -3.67 19.00
N TYR A 86 3.16 -4.98 19.01
CA TYR A 86 2.20 -6.00 18.62
C TYR A 86 1.78 -6.80 19.85
N ARG A 87 0.52 -7.26 19.86
CA ARG A 87 -0.05 -8.04 20.97
C ARG A 87 0.37 -9.49 20.95
N HIS A 88 0.76 -10.02 19.79
CA HIS A 88 1.18 -11.40 19.65
C HIS A 88 2.34 -11.54 18.67
N SER A 89 3.30 -12.43 18.96
CA SER A 89 4.52 -12.58 18.17
C SER A 89 4.31 -13.35 16.86
N VAL A 90 3.28 -14.20 16.78
CA VAL A 90 2.95 -14.93 15.55
C VAL A 90 2.26 -14.00 14.55
N PRO A 91 2.77 -13.84 13.32
CA PRO A 91 2.11 -13.07 12.26
C PRO A 91 0.65 -13.46 12.07
N PHE A 92 -0.21 -12.48 11.76
CA PHE A 92 -1.65 -12.66 11.49
C PHE A 92 -2.54 -13.16 12.65
N SER A 93 -1.96 -13.57 13.78
CA SER A 93 -2.70 -14.16 14.90
C SER A 93 -3.64 -13.19 15.62
N ASN A 94 -3.38 -11.89 15.58
CA ASN A 94 -4.21 -10.86 16.21
C ASN A 94 -4.62 -9.78 15.21
N HIS A 95 -5.93 -9.52 15.11
CA HIS A 95 -6.49 -8.49 14.22
C HIS A 95 -6.04 -7.05 14.58
N SER A 96 -5.56 -6.78 15.80
CA SER A 96 -4.97 -5.49 16.15
C SER A 96 -3.60 -5.24 15.51
N ASP A 97 -2.96 -6.31 15.01
CA ASP A 97 -1.56 -6.30 14.58
C ASP A 97 -1.39 -6.33 13.07
N TYR A 98 -2.49 -6.30 12.31
CA TYR A 98 -2.46 -6.11 10.87
C TYR A 98 -3.61 -5.22 10.37
N ARG A 99 -3.47 -4.72 9.14
CA ARG A 99 -4.52 -4.00 8.41
C ARG A 99 -4.54 -4.45 6.97
N ILE A 100 -5.74 -4.75 6.47
CA ILE A 100 -5.98 -4.99 5.04
C ILE A 100 -6.57 -3.71 4.47
N ARG A 101 -5.99 -3.23 3.37
CA ARG A 101 -6.41 -2.01 2.66
C ARG A 101 -6.41 -2.27 1.16
N ARG A 102 -7.25 -1.55 0.42
CA ARG A 102 -7.05 -1.43 -1.02
C ARG A 102 -5.80 -0.59 -1.25
N ASN A 103 -5.03 -0.94 -2.27
CA ASN A 103 -3.93 -0.09 -2.68
C ASN A 103 -4.51 1.25 -3.16
N ASP A 104 -4.03 2.35 -2.59
CA ASP A 104 -4.44 3.71 -2.96
C ASP A 104 -3.97 4.08 -4.39
N TRP A 105 -2.93 3.40 -4.89
CA TRP A 105 -2.42 3.50 -6.25
C TRP A 105 -2.28 2.11 -6.89
N PRO A 106 -3.38 1.51 -7.37
CA PRO A 106 -3.29 0.23 -8.05
C PRO A 106 -2.50 0.39 -9.35
N TYR A 107 -1.58 -0.54 -9.62
CA TYR A 107 -1.05 -0.72 -10.97
C TYR A 107 -2.19 -1.00 -11.95
N ALA A 108 -1.95 -0.86 -13.25
CA ALA A 108 -2.84 -1.40 -14.27
C ALA A 108 -3.09 -2.89 -13.93
N ILE A 109 -4.32 -3.20 -13.54
CA ILE A 109 -4.78 -4.54 -13.17
C ILE A 109 -5.99 -4.87 -14.03
N ALA A 110 -6.06 -6.13 -14.45
CA ALA A 110 -7.14 -6.57 -15.33
C ALA A 110 -8.52 -6.30 -14.69
N PRO A 111 -9.54 -6.01 -15.52
CA PRO A 111 -10.89 -5.77 -15.03
C PRO A 111 -11.39 -6.87 -14.08
N GLY A 112 -11.91 -6.47 -12.92
CA GLY A 112 -12.41 -7.39 -11.88
C GLY A 112 -11.38 -7.83 -10.84
N MET A 113 -10.10 -7.45 -11.00
CA MET A 113 -9.08 -7.66 -9.97
C MET A 113 -9.08 -6.50 -8.96
N VAL A 114 -8.78 -6.80 -7.69
CA VAL A 114 -8.61 -5.80 -6.63
C VAL A 114 -7.22 -5.95 -6.03
N HIS A 115 -6.41 -4.90 -6.10
CA HIS A 115 -5.12 -4.87 -5.44
C HIS A 115 -5.30 -4.55 -3.95
N LEU A 116 -5.04 -5.53 -3.09
CA LEU A 116 -5.01 -5.36 -1.64
C LEU A 116 -3.58 -5.32 -1.12
N VAL A 117 -3.35 -4.46 -0.12
CA VAL A 117 -2.11 -4.41 0.65
C VAL A 117 -2.41 -4.84 2.09
N VAL A 118 -1.63 -5.80 2.58
CA VAL A 118 -1.71 -6.28 3.96
C VAL A 118 -0.51 -5.75 4.73
N TRP A 119 -0.76 -4.87 5.68
CA TRP A 119 0.24 -4.28 6.56
C TRP A 119 0.32 -5.08 7.86
N LEU A 120 1.52 -5.44 8.30
CA LEU A 120 1.75 -6.13 9.57
C LEU A 120 2.61 -5.28 10.51
N LYS A 121 2.31 -5.38 11.82
CA LYS A 121 3.19 -4.89 12.89
C LYS A 121 4.29 -5.88 13.23
N THR A 122 4.00 -7.17 13.09
CA THR A 122 4.96 -8.25 13.33
C THR A 122 5.87 -8.45 12.12
N PRO A 123 7.17 -8.68 12.34
CA PRO A 123 8.06 -9.06 11.25
C PRO A 123 7.70 -10.45 10.72
N ILE A 124 7.83 -10.62 9.41
CA ILE A 124 7.75 -11.92 8.75
C ILE A 124 9.19 -12.39 8.49
N PRO A 125 9.58 -13.59 8.97
CA PRO A 125 10.91 -14.12 8.68
C PRO A 125 11.18 -14.26 7.17
N VAL A 126 12.36 -13.82 6.77
CA VAL A 126 12.88 -13.94 5.40
C VAL A 126 14.25 -14.62 5.43
N ASP A 127 14.66 -15.17 4.29
CA ASP A 127 15.99 -15.72 4.09
C ASP A 127 17.05 -14.63 3.83
N ALA A 128 18.27 -15.05 3.47
CA ALA A 128 19.38 -14.15 3.21
C ALA A 128 19.18 -13.25 1.96
N GLN A 129 18.26 -13.61 1.07
CA GLN A 129 17.92 -12.86 -0.14
C GLN A 129 16.73 -11.92 0.10
N GLY A 130 16.10 -11.98 1.27
CA GLY A 130 14.90 -11.21 1.59
C GLY A 130 13.61 -11.90 1.15
N ASP A 131 13.69 -13.16 0.70
CA ASP A 131 12.53 -13.95 0.31
C ASP A 131 11.84 -14.54 1.55
N PRO A 132 10.49 -14.58 1.62
CA PRO A 132 9.80 -15.25 2.71
C PRO A 132 10.24 -16.71 2.83
N THR A 133 10.56 -17.14 4.05
CA THR A 133 10.88 -18.55 4.34
C THR A 133 9.71 -19.48 4.01
N THR A 134 9.96 -20.78 3.92
CA THR A 134 8.90 -21.79 3.69
C THR A 134 7.76 -21.67 4.71
N GLU A 135 8.09 -21.49 5.98
CA GLU A 135 7.14 -21.30 7.07
C GLU A 135 6.37 -19.99 6.93
N SER A 136 7.05 -18.89 6.56
CA SER A 136 6.41 -17.60 6.29
C SER A 136 5.44 -17.67 5.12
N ARG A 137 5.80 -18.35 4.02
CA ARG A 137 4.92 -18.56 2.86
C ARG A 137 3.66 -19.33 3.26
N ARG A 138 3.81 -20.36 4.10
CA ARG A 138 2.67 -21.11 4.65
C ARG A 138 1.77 -20.22 5.51
N LEU A 139 2.33 -19.44 6.42
CA LEU A 139 1.55 -18.50 7.25
C LEU A 139 0.76 -17.50 6.39
N ILE A 140 1.37 -16.98 5.33
CA ILE A 140 0.71 -16.06 4.39
C ILE A 140 -0.41 -16.78 3.63
N ALA A 141 -0.17 -17.99 3.12
CA ALA A 141 -1.16 -18.78 2.39
C ALA A 141 -2.37 -19.11 3.27
N ASP A 142 -2.14 -19.61 4.49
CA ASP A 142 -3.18 -19.95 5.46
C ASP A 142 -4.01 -18.69 5.84
N PHE A 143 -3.35 -17.54 5.99
CA PHE A 143 -4.02 -16.27 6.24
C PHE A 143 -4.91 -15.83 5.07
N ILE A 144 -4.41 -15.91 3.84
CA ILE A 144 -5.16 -15.58 2.62
C ILE A 144 -6.36 -16.51 2.48
N GLU A 145 -6.16 -17.82 2.63
CA GLU A 145 -7.23 -18.81 2.55
C GLU A 145 -8.32 -18.51 3.58
N ARG A 146 -7.96 -18.25 4.84
CA ARG A 146 -8.97 -17.95 5.87
C ARG A 146 -9.71 -16.62 5.63
N THR A 147 -9.04 -15.62 5.07
CA THR A 147 -9.56 -14.24 5.02
C THR A 147 -10.31 -13.94 3.72
N CYS A 148 -9.80 -14.45 2.59
CA CYS A 148 -10.36 -14.16 1.27
C CYS A 148 -11.41 -15.19 0.83
N THR A 149 -11.31 -16.43 1.29
CA THR A 149 -12.25 -17.51 0.91
C THR A 149 -13.61 -17.38 1.60
N MET A 150 -13.74 -16.55 2.65
CA MET A 150 -15.04 -16.28 3.31
C MET A 150 -15.97 -15.35 2.51
N HIS A 151 -15.51 -14.69 1.45
CA HIS A 151 -16.32 -13.73 0.67
C HIS A 151 -16.81 -14.24 -0.69
N THR A 152 -16.71 -15.54 -0.99
CA THR A 152 -17.28 -16.16 -2.21
C THR A 152 -18.73 -16.64 -2.04
N SER A 153 -19.51 -16.03 -1.14
CA SER A 153 -20.94 -16.29 -1.01
C SER A 153 -21.73 -15.00 -0.83
N GLN A 154 -22.22 -14.46 -1.95
CA GLN A 154 -23.58 -13.95 -2.23
C GLN A 154 -23.59 -13.02 -3.44
#